data_AF-A0A381SIH2-F1
#
_entry.id   AF-A0A381SIH2-F1
#
_cell.length_a   1.000
_cell.length_b   1.000
_cell.length_c   1.000
_cell.angle_alpha   90.00
_cell.angle_beta   90.00
_cell.angle_gamma   90.00
#
_symmetry.space_group_name_H-M   'P 1'
#
loop_
_entity.id
_entity.type
_entity.pdbx_description
1 polymer ?
#
loop_
_entity_poly.entity_id
_entity_poly.type
_entity_poly.pdbx_seq_one_letter_code
_entity_poly.pdbx_strand_id
1 'polypeptide(L)'
;MVSWDKAKGSAGTGAQRREVQRLTLDIGDNKLRLIGDVLPRYVYWTTTNEGKKMPVECLRFNRQTEQFDDKQPDPFKELDESIWSDKPQFAYVCNVIDRKDNQVKLFDLRATIYRQVVDYASNPEYGNPADIESGYDITVKKEKTGPLPQNVKYTCIPARASVALTKEEQEVEKYDLDRIYKRQTYDEQKQWLLQNTAYFAGEVGDEANPFKESVEDLD
;
A
#
# COMPACT_ATOMS: atom_id res chain seq x y z
N MET A 1 -30.10 19.55 -30.80
CA MET A 1 -29.67 18.15 -31.00
C MET A 1 -28.19 18.19 -31.36
N VAL A 2 -27.32 17.52 -30.58
CA VAL A 2 -25.87 17.52 -30.84
C VAL A 2 -25.55 16.39 -31.81
N SER A 3 -24.75 16.66 -32.83
CA SER A 3 -24.31 15.64 -33.80
C SER A 3 -23.47 14.55 -33.12
N TRP A 4 -23.58 13.30 -33.56
CA TRP A 4 -22.93 12.15 -32.90
C TRP A 4 -21.39 12.25 -32.88
N ASP A 5 -20.77 12.89 -33.86
CA ASP A 5 -19.34 13.23 -33.92
C ASP A 5 -18.93 14.34 -32.94
N LYS A 6 -19.91 15.05 -32.36
CA LYS A 6 -19.74 16.14 -31.39
C LYS A 6 -20.38 15.84 -30.03
N ALA A 7 -21.06 14.70 -29.91
CA ALA A 7 -21.67 14.24 -28.68
C ALA A 7 -20.54 13.76 -27.76
N LYS A 8 -20.10 14.64 -26.85
CA LYS A 8 -19.32 14.20 -25.70
C LYS A 8 -20.31 13.43 -24.83
N GLY A 9 -20.31 12.10 -24.97
CA GLY A 9 -21.03 11.22 -24.05
C GLY A 9 -20.77 11.65 -22.61
N SER A 10 -21.74 11.43 -21.71
CA SER A 10 -21.68 11.86 -20.30
C SER A 10 -20.23 11.91 -19.84
N ALA A 11 -19.74 13.13 -19.59
CA ALA A 11 -18.49 13.32 -18.88
C ALA A 11 -18.74 12.80 -17.45
N GLY A 12 -18.76 11.47 -17.33
CA GLY A 12 -18.44 10.83 -16.08
C GLY A 12 -17.16 11.47 -15.61
N THR A 13 -17.08 11.68 -14.31
CA THR A 13 -15.92 12.14 -13.54
C THR A 13 -14.74 11.16 -13.64
N GLY A 14 -14.46 10.68 -14.85
CA GLY A 14 -13.36 9.83 -15.24
C GLY A 14 -12.21 10.72 -15.67
N ALA A 15 -11.50 11.27 -14.69
CA ALA A 15 -10.05 11.20 -14.79
C ALA A 15 -9.76 9.73 -15.12
N GLN A 16 -9.29 9.44 -16.34
CA GLN A 16 -8.89 8.09 -16.71
C GLN A 16 -8.03 7.58 -15.57
N ARG A 17 -8.46 6.49 -14.93
CA ARG A 17 -7.81 5.96 -13.71
C ARG A 17 -6.39 5.60 -14.13
N ARG A 18 -5.44 6.50 -13.88
CA ARG A 18 -4.03 6.28 -14.16
C ARG A 18 -3.64 4.99 -13.45
N GLU A 19 -3.08 4.04 -14.20
CA GLU A 19 -2.61 2.79 -13.64
C GLU A 19 -1.58 3.11 -12.55
N VAL A 20 -1.80 2.57 -11.35
CA VAL A 20 -0.95 2.85 -10.20
C VAL A 20 0.37 2.12 -10.36
N GLN A 21 1.42 2.86 -10.68
CA GLN A 21 2.79 2.33 -10.69
C GLN A 21 3.39 2.30 -9.29
N ARG A 22 4.03 1.19 -8.92
CA ARG A 22 4.72 1.02 -7.63
C ARG A 22 6.23 0.97 -7.82
N LEU A 23 6.96 1.62 -6.92
CA LEU A 23 8.42 1.57 -6.89
C LEU A 23 8.86 0.14 -6.53
N THR A 24 9.72 -0.43 -7.36
CA THR A 24 10.40 -1.69 -7.06
C THR A 24 11.85 -1.41 -6.75
N LEU A 25 12.33 -1.88 -5.60
CA LEU A 25 13.73 -1.74 -5.20
C LEU A 25 14.56 -2.91 -5.74
N ASP A 26 15.44 -2.60 -6.69
CA ASP A 26 16.46 -3.51 -7.22
C ASP A 26 17.56 -3.75 -6.17
N ILE A 27 18.34 -4.83 -6.30
CA ILE A 27 19.55 -5.01 -5.48
C ILE A 27 20.56 -3.92 -5.85
N GLY A 28 21.16 -3.29 -4.83
CA GLY A 28 22.05 -2.14 -4.99
C GLY A 28 21.35 -0.82 -4.67
N ASP A 29 21.74 0.23 -5.38
CA ASP A 29 21.36 1.60 -5.09
C ASP A 29 20.10 2.01 -5.86
N ASN A 30 19.06 2.43 -5.15
CA ASN A 30 17.82 2.93 -5.73
C ASN A 30 17.64 4.39 -5.33
N LYS A 31 17.86 5.30 -6.26
CA LYS A 31 17.77 6.74 -5.99
C LYS A 31 16.36 7.25 -6.25
N LEU A 32 15.80 7.98 -5.30
CA LEU A 32 14.43 8.49 -5.36
C LEU A 32 14.31 9.85 -4.68
N ARG A 33 13.22 10.58 -4.99
CA ARG A 33 12.80 11.78 -4.25
C ARG A 33 11.42 11.52 -3.64
N LEU A 34 11.30 11.66 -2.33
CA LEU A 34 10.00 11.63 -1.66
C LEU A 34 9.22 12.90 -2.02
N ILE A 35 7.92 12.80 -2.26
CA ILE A 35 7.06 13.94 -2.53
C ILE A 35 5.71 13.82 -1.81
N GLY A 36 5.26 14.91 -1.18
CA GLY A 36 4.05 14.91 -0.37
C GLY A 36 4.20 14.09 0.92
N ASP A 37 3.07 13.69 1.49
CA ASP A 37 3.02 13.05 2.81
C ASP A 37 3.12 11.53 2.74
N VAL A 38 3.38 10.93 3.90
CA VAL A 38 3.30 9.49 4.13
C VAL A 38 1.94 9.14 4.73
N LEU A 39 1.33 8.07 4.24
CA LEU A 39 0.11 7.47 4.80
C LEU A 39 0.51 6.28 5.68
N PRO A 40 0.53 6.43 7.02
CA PRO A 40 0.73 5.31 7.94
C PRO A 40 -0.57 4.51 8.06
N ARG A 41 -0.47 3.19 8.05
CA ARG A 41 -1.58 2.26 8.23
C ARG A 41 -1.15 1.12 9.14
N TYR A 42 -2.12 0.47 9.76
CA TYR A 42 -1.94 -0.81 10.41
C TYR A 42 -2.88 -1.80 9.75
N VAL A 43 -2.36 -2.93 9.25
CA VAL A 43 -3.11 -3.84 8.38
C VAL A 43 -3.08 -5.27 8.89
N TYR A 44 -4.22 -5.93 8.76
CA TYR A 44 -4.37 -7.38 8.81
C TYR A 44 -4.18 -7.93 7.39
N TRP A 45 -3.46 -9.04 7.24
CA TRP A 45 -3.33 -9.72 5.95
C TRP A 45 -4.36 -10.85 5.89
N THR A 46 -5.44 -10.61 5.16
CA THR A 46 -6.51 -11.59 4.99
C THR A 46 -6.29 -12.38 3.72
N THR A 47 -6.70 -13.65 3.75
CA THR A 47 -6.72 -14.50 2.55
C THR A 47 -8.17 -14.61 2.10
N THR A 48 -8.43 -14.20 0.86
CA THR A 48 -9.77 -14.30 0.29
C THR A 48 -10.13 -15.75 -0.04
N ASN A 49 -11.41 -15.99 -0.32
CA ASN A 49 -11.91 -17.29 -0.81
C ASN A 49 -11.22 -17.73 -2.12
N GLU A 50 -10.64 -16.81 -2.87
CA GLU A 50 -9.85 -17.06 -4.09
C GLU A 50 -8.36 -17.36 -3.80
N GLY A 51 -7.97 -17.47 -2.52
CA GLY A 51 -6.59 -17.69 -2.11
C GLY A 51 -5.68 -16.46 -2.24
N LYS A 52 -6.24 -15.29 -2.56
CA LYS A 52 -5.48 -14.05 -2.70
C LYS A 52 -5.26 -13.40 -1.33
N LYS A 53 -4.00 -13.10 -1.00
CA LYS A 53 -3.66 -12.29 0.18
C LYS A 53 -3.88 -10.81 -0.10
N MET A 54 -4.56 -10.11 0.82
CA MET A 54 -4.74 -8.67 0.73
C MET A 54 -4.67 -7.96 2.09
N PRO A 55 -4.11 -6.74 2.13
CA PRO A 55 -4.07 -5.95 3.34
C PRO A 55 -5.41 -5.26 3.58
N VAL A 56 -5.98 -5.46 4.76
CA VAL A 56 -7.20 -4.80 5.24
C VAL A 56 -6.84 -3.98 6.47
N GLU A 57 -7.25 -2.72 6.49
CA GLU A 57 -6.85 -1.81 7.57
C GLU A 57 -7.57 -2.07 8.89
N CYS A 58 -6.81 -1.96 9.97
CA CYS A 58 -7.31 -1.91 11.33
C CYS A 58 -8.04 -0.59 11.58
N LEU A 59 -9.34 -0.66 11.85
CA LEU A 59 -10.16 0.52 12.06
C LEU A 59 -9.83 1.23 13.37
N ARG A 60 -9.19 0.56 14.33
CA ARG A 60 -8.71 1.16 15.59
C ARG A 60 -7.47 2.03 15.44
N PHE A 61 -6.72 1.89 14.35
CA PHE A 61 -5.51 2.67 14.14
C PHE A 61 -5.84 4.02 13.49
N ASN A 62 -5.60 5.13 14.20
CA ASN A 62 -5.80 6.47 13.66
C ASN A 62 -4.59 6.87 12.78
N ARG A 63 -4.85 7.11 11.50
CA ARG A 63 -3.81 7.47 10.51
C ARG A 63 -3.14 8.83 10.79
N GLN A 64 -3.82 9.74 11.46
CA GLN A 64 -3.32 11.10 11.72
C GLN A 64 -2.50 11.19 13.00
N THR A 65 -2.97 10.55 14.07
CA THR A 65 -2.26 10.58 15.37
C THR A 65 -1.31 9.41 15.55
N GLU A 66 -1.33 8.43 14.65
CA GLU A 66 -0.56 7.18 14.70
C GLU A 66 -0.75 6.41 16.03
N GLN A 67 -1.97 6.49 16.59
CA GLN A 67 -2.33 5.85 17.85
C GLN A 67 -3.50 4.88 17.66
N PHE A 68 -3.57 3.88 18.55
CA PHE A 68 -4.70 2.98 18.63
C PHE A 68 -5.77 3.55 19.55
N ASP A 69 -7.02 3.57 19.09
CA ASP A 69 -8.19 3.84 19.92
C ASP A 69 -8.89 2.53 20.26
N ASP A 70 -8.71 2.07 21.49
CA ASP A 70 -9.31 0.81 21.95
C ASP A 70 -10.85 0.86 22.00
N LYS A 71 -11.44 2.06 22.00
CA LYS A 71 -12.90 2.25 22.01
C LYS A 71 -13.52 2.16 20.63
N GLN A 72 -12.72 2.28 19.57
CA GLN A 72 -13.21 2.18 18.21
C GLN A 72 -13.52 0.71 17.86
N PRO A 73 -14.71 0.40 17.32
CA PRO A 73 -15.02 -0.96 16.92
C PRO A 73 -14.18 -1.38 15.72
N ASP A 74 -13.80 -2.66 15.68
CA ASP A 74 -13.01 -3.26 14.62
C ASP A 74 -13.51 -4.69 14.37
N PRO A 75 -13.92 -5.05 13.14
CA PRO A 75 -14.41 -6.40 12.83
C PRO A 75 -13.42 -7.50 13.23
N PHE A 76 -12.10 -7.24 13.17
CA PHE A 76 -11.06 -8.19 13.54
C PHE A 76 -11.01 -8.50 15.05
N LYS A 77 -11.78 -7.80 15.90
CA LYS A 77 -11.97 -8.18 17.30
C LYS A 77 -13.10 -9.17 17.53
N GLU A 78 -14.00 -9.29 16.56
CA GLU A 78 -15.21 -10.13 16.66
C GLU A 78 -15.14 -11.36 15.76
N LEU A 79 -14.35 -11.28 14.69
CA LEU A 79 -14.17 -12.36 13.73
C LEU A 79 -13.08 -13.33 14.18
N ASP A 80 -13.14 -14.56 13.67
CA ASP A 80 -12.18 -15.62 13.98
C ASP A 80 -10.79 -15.29 13.40
N GLU A 81 -9.74 -15.50 14.20
CA GLU A 81 -8.36 -15.17 13.81
C GLU A 81 -7.87 -15.96 12.60
N SER A 82 -8.49 -17.10 12.27
CA SER A 82 -8.21 -17.87 11.05
C SER A 82 -8.42 -17.08 9.76
N ILE A 83 -9.18 -15.97 9.78
CA ILE A 83 -9.36 -15.08 8.64
C ILE A 83 -8.07 -14.32 8.28
N TRP A 84 -7.17 -14.12 9.26
CA TRP A 84 -5.87 -13.47 9.04
C TRP A 84 -4.72 -14.40 9.46
N SER A 85 -4.03 -14.95 8.47
CA SER A 85 -2.94 -15.91 8.71
C SER A 85 -1.63 -15.27 9.17
N ASP A 86 -1.40 -14.01 8.83
CA ASP A 86 -0.16 -13.32 9.19
C ASP A 86 -0.39 -12.33 10.34
N LYS A 87 0.67 -12.11 11.13
CA LYS A 87 0.65 -11.11 12.20
C LYS A 87 0.33 -9.72 11.59
N PRO A 88 -0.61 -8.96 12.19
CA PRO A 88 -0.88 -7.59 11.77
C PRO A 88 0.38 -6.73 11.89
N GLN A 89 0.54 -5.78 10.96
CA GLN A 89 1.76 -4.98 10.87
C GLN A 89 1.49 -3.59 10.32
N PHE A 90 2.41 -2.67 10.61
CA PHE A 90 2.41 -1.34 10.00
C PHE A 90 2.70 -1.43 8.49
N ALA A 91 2.00 -0.59 7.73
CA ALA A 91 2.21 -0.39 6.31
C ALA A 91 2.26 1.11 6.03
N TYR A 92 3.36 1.57 5.47
CA TYR A 92 3.56 2.99 5.14
C TYR A 92 3.62 3.14 3.63
N VAL A 93 2.95 4.15 3.09
CA VAL A 93 2.98 4.41 1.65
C VAL A 93 3.09 5.90 1.39
N CYS A 94 3.92 6.30 0.43
CA CYS A 94 4.02 7.68 -0.02
C CYS A 94 4.19 7.76 -1.53
N ASN A 95 4.10 8.97 -2.07
CA ASN A 95 4.47 9.25 -3.47
C ASN A 95 5.98 9.53 -3.56
N VAL A 96 6.59 9.05 -4.64
CA VAL A 96 8.00 9.30 -4.94
C VAL A 96 8.19 9.61 -6.42
N ILE A 97 9.25 10.35 -6.74
CA ILE A 97 9.84 10.39 -8.08
C ILE A 97 10.98 9.37 -8.09
N ASP A 98 10.86 8.34 -8.90
CA ASP A 98 11.92 7.35 -9.11
C ASP A 98 12.99 7.96 -10.02
N ARG A 99 14.23 8.14 -9.56
CA ARG A 99 15.28 8.76 -10.39
C ARG A 99 15.75 7.87 -11.54
N LYS A 100 15.35 6.59 -11.58
CA LYS A 100 15.64 5.67 -12.68
C LYS A 100 14.95 6.10 -13.98
N ASP A 101 13.71 6.59 -13.89
CA ASP A 101 12.89 6.97 -15.04
C ASP A 101 12.16 8.31 -14.88
N ASN A 102 12.38 9.01 -13.77
CA ASN A 102 11.75 10.26 -13.36
C ASN A 102 10.21 10.20 -13.34
N GLN A 103 9.62 9.01 -13.12
CA GLN A 103 8.17 8.85 -13.00
C GLN A 103 7.70 8.88 -11.55
N VAL A 104 6.49 9.42 -11.33
CA VAL A 104 5.79 9.33 -10.05
C VAL A 104 5.30 7.90 -9.81
N LYS A 105 5.68 7.32 -8.68
CA LYS A 105 5.31 5.97 -8.23
C LYS A 105 4.85 5.99 -6.78
N LEU A 106 4.03 5.02 -6.40
CA LEU A 106 3.80 4.72 -4.99
C LEU A 106 4.95 3.91 -4.42
N PHE A 107 5.44 4.30 -3.24
CA PHE A 107 6.45 3.55 -2.53
C PHE A 107 5.87 2.98 -1.23
N ASP A 108 5.69 1.66 -1.21
CA ASP A 108 5.36 0.90 0.00
C ASP A 108 6.64 0.74 0.85
N LEU A 109 6.80 1.58 1.88
CA LEU A 109 8.02 1.58 2.70
C LEU A 109 8.05 0.38 3.65
N ARG A 110 9.18 -0.32 3.66
CA ARG A 110 9.50 -1.26 4.75
C ARG A 110 9.71 -0.47 6.04
N ALA A 111 9.33 -1.05 7.18
CA ALA A 111 9.47 -0.39 8.49
C ALA A 111 10.89 0.13 8.78
N THR A 112 11.91 -0.61 8.33
CA THR A 112 13.32 -0.19 8.46
C THR A 112 13.67 1.04 7.62
N ILE A 113 13.08 1.19 6.44
CA ILE A 113 13.24 2.36 5.57
C ILE A 113 12.49 3.54 6.18
N TYR A 114 11.22 3.35 6.56
CA TYR A 114 10.41 4.39 7.19
C TYR A 114 11.11 5.00 8.40
N ARG A 115 11.61 4.16 9.32
CA ARG A 115 12.34 4.64 10.51
C ARG A 115 13.56 5.48 10.15
N GLN A 116 14.40 5.02 9.22
CA GLN A 116 15.59 5.78 8.81
C GLN A 116 15.20 7.13 8.17
N VAL A 117 14.14 7.16 7.37
CA VAL A 117 13.62 8.40 6.77
C VAL A 117 13.13 9.36 7.86
N VAL A 118 12.39 8.88 8.86
CA VAL A 118 11.94 9.69 10.00
C VAL A 118 13.12 10.21 10.83
N ASP A 119 14.15 9.38 11.05
CA ASP A 119 15.36 9.77 11.76
C ASP A 119 16.08 10.93 11.05
N TYR A 120 16.20 10.87 9.72
CA TYR A 120 16.75 11.97 8.92
C TYR A 120 15.83 13.20 8.94
N ALA A 121 14.52 13.01 8.77
CA ALA A 121 13.55 14.10 8.78
C ALA A 121 13.54 14.89 10.10
N SER A 122 13.75 14.18 11.21
CA SER A 122 13.78 14.75 12.57
C SER A 122 15.13 15.36 12.93
N ASN A 123 16.18 15.08 12.17
CA ASN A 123 17.51 15.65 12.39
C ASN A 123 17.56 17.09 11.81
N PRO A 124 17.86 18.12 12.62
CA PRO A 124 17.93 19.51 12.16
C PRO A 124 18.93 19.78 11.03
N GLU A 125 19.96 18.94 10.87
CA GLU A 125 20.95 19.08 9.79
C GLU A 125 20.43 18.64 8.42
N TYR A 126 19.42 17.75 8.41
CA TYR A 126 18.85 17.21 7.17
C TYR A 126 17.45 17.79 6.90
N GLY A 127 16.56 17.74 7.88
CA GLY A 127 15.16 18.16 7.72
C GLY A 127 14.35 17.24 6.80
N ASN A 128 13.15 17.69 6.43
CA ASN A 128 12.18 16.88 5.70
C ASN A 128 12.66 16.56 4.25
N PRO A 129 12.91 15.30 3.90
CA PRO A 129 13.34 14.91 2.55
C PRO A 129 12.32 15.22 1.45
N ALA A 130 11.03 15.30 1.80
CA ALA A 130 9.95 15.58 0.87
C ALA A 130 9.64 17.08 0.70
N ASP A 131 10.39 17.96 1.38
CA ASP A 131 10.19 19.40 1.28
C ASP A 131 10.42 19.93 -0.14
N ILE A 132 9.65 20.94 -0.53
CA ILE A 132 9.65 21.47 -1.90
C ILE A 132 10.93 22.28 -2.18
N GLU A 133 11.44 23.01 -1.19
CA GLU A 133 12.57 23.94 -1.37
C GLU A 133 13.88 23.35 -0.83
N SER A 134 13.80 22.68 0.30
CA SER A 134 14.95 22.22 1.11
C SER A 134 15.05 20.69 1.21
N GLY A 135 14.18 19.94 0.55
CA GLY A 135 14.24 18.48 0.56
C GLY A 135 15.44 17.93 -0.21
N TYR A 136 15.61 16.62 -0.22
CA TYR A 136 16.76 15.96 -0.85
C TYR A 136 16.38 14.58 -1.40
N ASP A 137 17.16 14.12 -2.38
CA ASP A 137 17.07 12.74 -2.86
C ASP A 137 17.58 11.78 -1.77
N ILE A 138 16.96 10.61 -1.69
CA ILE A 138 17.39 9.49 -0.85
C ILE A 138 17.81 8.34 -1.76
N THR A 139 18.97 7.74 -1.47
CA THR A 139 19.37 6.47 -2.04
C THR A 139 19.03 5.35 -1.08
N VAL A 140 18.10 4.48 -1.47
CA VAL A 140 17.78 3.25 -0.73
C VAL A 140 18.68 2.13 -1.26
N LYS A 141 19.69 1.78 -0.49
CA LYS A 141 20.56 0.66 -0.77
C LYS A 141 19.92 -0.63 -0.26
N LYS A 142 19.66 -1.58 -1.16
CA LYS A 142 19.13 -2.92 -0.86
C LYS A 142 20.22 -3.97 -1.05
N GLU A 143 20.59 -4.65 0.03
CA GLU A 143 21.68 -5.64 0.03
C GLU A 143 21.14 -7.00 0.44
N LYS A 144 21.57 -8.08 -0.25
CA LYS A 144 21.29 -9.44 0.22
C LYS A 144 22.16 -9.76 1.43
N THR A 145 21.56 -10.37 2.45
CA THR A 145 22.25 -10.83 3.66
C THR A 145 22.24 -12.36 3.81
N GLY A 146 21.64 -13.08 2.85
CA GLY A 146 21.58 -14.53 2.84
C GLY A 146 20.76 -15.09 1.67
N PRO A 147 20.47 -16.41 1.65
CA PRO A 147 19.88 -17.08 0.49
C PRO A 147 18.37 -16.88 0.34
N LEU A 148 17.64 -16.65 1.43
CA LEU A 148 16.19 -16.50 1.40
C LEU A 148 15.78 -15.11 0.90
N PRO A 149 14.62 -14.95 0.21
CA PRO A 149 14.15 -13.65 -0.27
C PRO A 149 14.00 -12.58 0.82
N GLN A 150 13.68 -12.97 2.06
CA GLN A 150 13.59 -12.07 3.20
C GLN A 150 14.94 -11.59 3.74
N ASN A 151 16.05 -12.24 3.35
CA ASN A 151 17.40 -11.91 3.82
C ASN A 151 17.92 -10.71 3.03
N VAL A 152 17.34 -9.55 3.32
CA VAL A 152 17.75 -8.26 2.77
C VAL A 152 17.90 -7.22 3.86
N LYS A 153 18.88 -6.34 3.67
CA LYS A 153 19.09 -5.14 4.49
C LYS A 153 18.82 -3.91 3.63
N TYR A 154 18.16 -2.93 4.24
CA TYR A 154 17.91 -1.63 3.63
C TYR A 154 18.66 -0.55 4.40
N THR A 155 19.44 0.25 3.68
CA THR A 155 20.14 1.43 4.22
C THR A 155 19.70 2.65 3.42
N CYS A 156 19.17 3.67 4.10
CA CYS A 156 18.85 4.96 3.48
C CYS A 156 20.07 5.87 3.55
N ILE A 157 20.45 6.46 2.43
CA ILE A 157 21.59 7.38 2.34
C ILE A 157 21.06 8.70 1.77
N PRO A 158 21.00 9.79 2.57
CA PRO A 158 20.56 11.08 2.09
C PRO A 158 21.60 11.68 1.13
N ALA A 159 21.15 12.44 0.14
CA ALA A 159 22.05 13.24 -0.67
C ALA A 159 22.79 14.25 0.21
N ARG A 160 24.05 14.53 -0.13
CA ARG A 160 24.90 15.49 0.63
C ARG A 160 24.32 16.91 0.66
N ALA A 161 23.55 17.28 -0.35
CA ALA A 161 22.97 18.60 -0.49
C ALA A 161 21.45 18.50 -0.66
N SER A 162 20.74 19.47 -0.08
CA SER A 162 19.35 19.74 -0.41
C SER A 162 19.24 20.28 -1.83
N VAL A 163 18.14 19.91 -2.48
CA VAL A 163 17.80 20.32 -3.84
C VAL A 163 16.30 20.59 -3.87
N ALA A 164 15.94 21.82 -4.21
CA ALA A 164 14.55 22.20 -4.45
C ALA A 164 13.98 21.38 -5.62
N LEU A 165 12.70 21.01 -5.53
CA LEU A 165 12.00 20.40 -6.66
C LEU A 165 11.98 21.39 -7.83
N THR A 166 12.26 20.91 -9.04
CA THR A 166 12.10 21.73 -10.23
C THR A 166 10.62 22.05 -10.46
N LYS A 167 10.31 23.05 -11.30
CA LYS A 167 8.92 23.40 -11.60
C LYS A 167 8.16 22.21 -12.18
N GLU A 168 8.82 21.46 -13.07
CA GLU A 168 8.27 20.26 -13.69
C GLU A 168 7.97 19.19 -12.64
N GLU A 169 8.85 19.01 -11.65
CA GLU A 169 8.66 18.06 -10.54
C GLU A 169 7.56 18.49 -9.56
N GLN A 170 7.29 19.79 -9.44
CA GLN A 170 6.19 20.30 -8.61
C GLN A 170 4.83 20.13 -9.29
N GLU A 171 4.79 20.19 -10.61
CA GLU A 171 3.58 20.06 -11.42
C GLU A 171 3.16 18.60 -11.67
N VAL A 172 3.99 17.62 -11.30
CA VAL A 172 3.63 16.20 -11.48
C VAL A 172 2.39 15.81 -10.66
N GLU A 173 1.48 15.10 -11.31
CA GLU A 173 0.29 14.56 -10.65
C GLU A 173 0.69 13.42 -9.68
N LYS A 174 0.50 13.66 -8.39
CA LYS A 174 0.65 12.67 -7.32
C LYS A 174 -0.55 11.73 -7.30
N TYR A 175 -0.32 10.48 -6.91
CA TYR A 175 -1.42 9.57 -6.63
C TYR A 175 -2.15 10.01 -5.36
N ASP A 176 -3.48 10.07 -5.46
CA ASP A 176 -4.38 10.33 -4.33
C ASP A 176 -4.44 9.09 -3.41
N LEU A 177 -3.72 9.16 -2.29
CA LEU A 177 -3.61 8.07 -1.34
C LEU A 177 -4.93 7.77 -0.63
N ASP A 178 -5.78 8.78 -0.39
CA ASP A 178 -7.07 8.59 0.26
C ASP A 178 -8.08 7.91 -0.68
N ARG A 179 -8.01 8.20 -1.98
CA ARG A 179 -8.80 7.52 -3.00
C ARG A 179 -8.33 6.08 -3.23
N ILE A 180 -7.02 5.83 -3.23
CA ILE A 180 -6.46 4.49 -3.45
C ILE A 180 -6.65 3.60 -2.23
N TYR A 181 -6.39 4.13 -1.04
CA TYR A 181 -6.52 3.46 0.24
C TYR A 181 -7.73 3.98 1.01
N LYS A 182 -8.89 3.91 0.35
CA LYS A 182 -10.17 4.34 0.93
C LYS A 182 -10.42 3.55 2.22
N ARG A 183 -10.59 4.27 3.32
CA ARG A 183 -10.96 3.66 4.61
C ARG A 183 -12.43 3.24 4.56
N GLN A 184 -12.69 1.97 4.84
CA GLN A 184 -14.05 1.43 4.95
C GLN A 184 -14.66 1.81 6.30
N THR A 185 -15.99 1.90 6.34
CA THR A 185 -16.72 1.90 7.62
C THR A 185 -16.69 0.49 8.24
N TYR A 186 -17.02 0.41 9.54
CA TYR A 186 -17.10 -0.87 10.24
C TYR A 186 -18.03 -1.87 9.54
N ASP A 187 -19.25 -1.44 9.20
CA ASP A 187 -20.25 -2.33 8.59
C ASP A 187 -19.83 -2.78 7.18
N GLU A 188 -19.29 -1.86 6.37
CA GLU A 188 -18.76 -2.18 5.03
C GLU A 188 -17.63 -3.21 5.11
N GLN A 189 -16.68 -3.00 6.04
CA GLN A 189 -15.53 -3.90 6.19
C GLN A 189 -15.96 -5.27 6.71
N LYS A 190 -16.84 -5.31 7.72
CA LYS A 190 -17.35 -6.57 8.29
C LYS A 190 -18.09 -7.38 7.24
N GLN A 191 -19.01 -6.76 6.50
CA GLN A 191 -19.73 -7.44 5.42
C GLN A 191 -18.79 -7.96 4.34
N TRP A 192 -17.79 -7.16 3.95
CA TRP A 192 -16.80 -7.58 2.97
C TRP A 192 -15.99 -8.79 3.47
N LEU A 193 -15.53 -8.79 4.72
CA LEU A 193 -14.78 -9.90 5.31
C LEU A 193 -15.61 -11.18 5.34
N LEU A 194 -16.86 -11.10 5.78
CA LEU A 194 -17.76 -12.25 5.84
C LEU A 194 -18.04 -12.87 4.45
N GLN A 195 -18.19 -12.05 3.42
CA GLN A 195 -18.50 -12.52 2.07
C GLN A 195 -17.28 -13.05 1.30
N ASN A 196 -16.09 -12.52 1.60
CA ASN A 196 -14.90 -12.73 0.77
C ASN A 196 -13.81 -13.56 1.46
N THR A 197 -14.03 -13.98 2.71
CA THR A 197 -13.08 -14.83 3.45
C THR A 197 -13.79 -16.08 3.98
N ALA A 198 -12.99 -17.11 4.31
CA ALA A 198 -13.48 -18.47 4.52
C ALA A 198 -14.34 -18.68 5.78
N TYR A 199 -14.71 -17.59 6.49
CA TYR A 199 -15.49 -17.65 7.72
C TYR A 199 -16.80 -18.43 7.59
N PHE A 200 -17.42 -18.47 6.40
CA PHE A 200 -18.64 -19.27 6.12
C PHE A 200 -18.41 -20.47 5.18
N ALA A 201 -17.20 -20.70 4.69
CA ALA A 201 -16.93 -21.83 3.80
C ALA A 201 -17.02 -23.19 4.53
N GLY A 202 -16.96 -23.18 5.87
CA GLY A 202 -17.07 -24.37 6.72
C GLY A 202 -18.49 -24.86 7.02
N GLU A 203 -19.54 -24.07 6.77
CA GLU A 203 -20.94 -24.48 7.05
C GLU A 203 -21.73 -24.88 5.79
N VAL A 204 -21.17 -24.75 4.59
CA VAL A 204 -21.86 -25.08 3.32
C VAL A 204 -21.07 -26.05 2.43
N GLY A 205 -20.24 -26.90 3.06
CA GLY A 205 -19.14 -27.59 2.39
C GLY A 205 -19.28 -29.09 2.13
N ASP A 206 -20.37 -29.76 2.54
CA ASP A 206 -20.52 -31.22 2.29
C ASP A 206 -21.68 -31.60 1.35
N GLU A 207 -22.60 -30.69 0.99
CA GLU A 207 -23.73 -31.02 0.09
C GLU A 207 -23.77 -30.25 -1.24
N ALA A 208 -22.85 -29.32 -1.50
CA ALA A 208 -22.92 -28.45 -2.68
C ALA A 208 -21.61 -28.41 -3.50
N ASN A 209 -20.92 -29.54 -3.62
CA ASN A 209 -19.81 -29.65 -4.59
C ASN A 209 -20.23 -30.53 -5.79
N PRO A 210 -20.85 -29.96 -6.85
CA PRO A 210 -21.20 -30.70 -8.06
C PRO A 210 -19.99 -31.08 -8.93
N PHE A 211 -18.76 -30.92 -8.43
CA PHE A 211 -17.52 -31.35 -9.10
C PHE A 211 -16.82 -32.54 -8.40
N LYS A 212 -17.45 -33.16 -7.40
CA LYS A 212 -17.02 -34.44 -6.83
C LYS A 212 -17.83 -35.60 -7.46
N GLU A 213 -17.65 -35.85 -8.75
CA GLU A 213 -18.03 -37.14 -9.32
C GLU A 213 -16.91 -37.73 -10.20
N SER A 214 -16.49 -38.92 -9.77
CA SER A 214 -15.79 -40.00 -10.48
C SER A 214 -14.45 -39.69 -11.16
N VAL A 215 -13.37 -39.90 -10.42
CA VAL A 215 -12.21 -40.63 -10.97
C VAL A 215 -11.75 -41.65 -9.92
N GLU A 216 -12.61 -42.61 -9.64
CA GLU A 216 -12.21 -43.89 -9.08
C GLU A 216 -12.89 -44.97 -9.95
N ASP A 217 -12.13 -46.04 -10.16
CA ASP A 217 -12.37 -47.20 -11.00
C ASP A 217 -12.18 -46.98 -12.51
N LEU A 218 -10.99 -47.37 -13.00
CA LEU A 218 -10.84 -48.54 -13.86
C LEU A 218 -9.34 -48.88 -14.03
N ASP A 219 -8.98 -50.07 -13.53
CA ASP A 219 -7.90 -50.91 -14.06
C ASP A 219 -8.14 -51.26 -15.54
#